data_AF-A0A1M5WJY8-F1
#
_entry.id   AF-A0A1M5WJY8-F1
#
_cell.length_a   1.000
_cell.length_b   1.000
_cell.length_c   1.000
_cell.angle_alpha   90.00
_cell.angle_beta   90.00
_cell.angle_gamma   90.00
#
_symmetry.space_group_name_H-M   'P 1'
#
loop_
_entity.id
_entity.type
_entity.pdbx_description
1 polymer ?
#
loop_
_entity_poly.entity_id
_entity_poly.type
_entity_poly.pdbx_seq_one_letter_code
_entity_poly.pdbx_strand_id
1 'polypeptide(L)'
;MIGKKRALGSDLKKVDRHVIQPHEYDEIPELTDEMAERADLYHGGKLIRRGRPKSDDPKQQITLRLDAAVLRWFQQSGPGYQSRIGAALKSHVTRKKAAAKTPSRRKTAGKKRVG
;
A
#
# COMPACT_ATOMS: atom_id res chain seq x y z
N MET A 1 14.63 19.06 -15.91
CA MET A 1 15.49 18.09 -16.63
C MET A 1 15.08 18.09 -18.09
N ILE A 2 15.82 18.78 -18.96
CA ILE A 2 15.51 18.84 -20.40
C ILE A 2 16.29 17.71 -21.07
N GLY A 3 15.58 16.63 -21.43
CA GLY A 3 16.17 15.50 -22.12
C GLY A 3 16.50 15.86 -23.57
N LYS A 4 17.76 15.69 -23.98
CA LYS A 4 18.18 15.78 -25.40
C LYS A 4 17.40 14.74 -26.22
N LYS A 5 16.51 15.19 -27.10
CA LYS A 5 15.86 14.32 -28.10
C LYS A 5 16.95 13.77 -29.03
N ARG A 6 17.36 12.52 -28.83
CA ARG A 6 18.12 11.80 -29.86
C ARG A 6 17.14 11.58 -31.00
N ALA A 7 17.43 12.11 -32.19
CA ALA A 7 16.62 11.82 -33.37
C ALA A 7 16.60 10.30 -33.54
N LEU A 8 15.42 9.68 -33.51
CA LEU A 8 15.29 8.28 -33.89
C LEU A 8 15.83 8.17 -35.33
N GLY A 9 16.73 7.23 -35.57
CA GLY A 9 17.26 6.96 -36.92
C GLY A 9 16.21 6.42 -37.90
N SER A 10 14.98 6.19 -37.42
CA SER A 10 13.86 5.66 -38.19
C SER A 10 13.01 6.79 -38.77
N ASP A 11 12.66 6.68 -40.05
CA ASP A 11 11.73 7.59 -40.72
C ASP A 11 10.27 7.28 -40.33
N LEU A 12 9.81 7.87 -39.24
CA LEU A 12 8.45 7.68 -38.73
C LEU A 12 7.38 8.19 -39.72
N LYS A 13 7.69 9.19 -40.57
CA LYS A 13 6.73 9.67 -41.58
C LYS A 13 6.46 8.64 -42.65
N LYS A 14 7.45 7.79 -42.97
CA LYS A 14 7.27 6.67 -43.89
C LYS A 14 6.42 5.57 -43.26
N VAL A 15 6.67 5.23 -42.00
CA VAL A 15 5.91 4.21 -41.26
C VAL A 15 4.45 4.63 -41.11
N ASP A 16 4.18 5.88 -40.73
CA ASP A 16 2.81 6.40 -40.57
C ASP A 16 1.99 6.39 -41.87
N ARG A 17 2.65 6.41 -43.03
CA ARG A 17 1.98 6.34 -44.35
C ARG A 17 1.67 4.91 -44.77
N HIS A 18 2.30 3.90 -44.16
CA HIS A 18 2.11 2.51 -44.53
C HIS A 18 0.71 2.03 -44.12
N VAL A 19 0.01 1.41 -45.06
CA VAL A 19 -1.30 0.79 -44.80
C VAL A 19 -1.08 -0.71 -44.73
N ILE A 20 -1.31 -1.27 -43.54
CA ILE A 20 -1.06 -2.68 -43.26
C ILE A 20 -2.00 -3.55 -44.11
N GLN A 21 -1.43 -4.51 -44.82
CA GLN A 21 -2.12 -5.48 -45.67
C GLN A 21 -2.31 -6.81 -44.93
N PRO A 22 -3.35 -7.60 -45.25
CA PRO A 22 -3.63 -8.86 -44.55
C PRO A 22 -2.47 -9.88 -44.57
N HIS A 23 -1.76 -10.00 -45.69
CA HIS A 23 -0.64 -10.96 -45.82
C HIS A 23 0.57 -10.62 -44.93
N GLU A 24 0.68 -9.38 -44.45
CA GLU A 24 1.75 -9.00 -43.51
C GLU A 24 1.56 -9.65 -42.13
N TYR A 25 0.38 -10.21 -41.86
CA TYR A 25 0.10 -10.98 -40.65
C TYR A 25 0.40 -12.48 -40.77
N ASP A 26 0.68 -13.00 -41.97
CA ASP A 26 0.86 -14.44 -42.21
C ASP A 26 2.05 -15.03 -41.43
N GLU A 27 3.06 -14.20 -41.16
CA GLU A 27 4.27 -14.58 -40.40
C GLU A 27 4.10 -14.42 -38.87
N ILE A 28 3.02 -13.77 -38.41
CA ILE A 28 2.80 -13.51 -36.98
C ILE A 28 2.25 -14.78 -36.33
N PRO A 29 2.90 -15.30 -35.27
CA PRO A 29 2.40 -16.47 -34.58
C PRO A 29 1.05 -16.20 -33.91
N GLU A 30 0.21 -17.23 -33.88
CA GLU A 30 -1.06 -17.19 -33.15
C GLU A 30 -0.82 -16.97 -31.66
N LEU A 31 -1.69 -16.17 -31.04
CA LEU A 31 -1.62 -15.90 -29.61
C LEU A 31 -2.16 -17.12 -28.85
N THR A 32 -1.26 -17.89 -28.24
CA THR A 32 -1.63 -19.11 -27.51
C THR A 32 -2.03 -18.83 -26.07
N ASP A 33 -2.81 -19.75 -25.48
CA ASP A 33 -3.20 -19.68 -24.07
C ASP A 33 -1.99 -19.73 -23.12
N GLU A 34 -0.95 -20.50 -23.46
CA GLU A 34 0.29 -20.57 -22.68
C GLU A 34 1.02 -19.22 -22.64
N MET A 35 1.01 -18.48 -23.75
CA MET A 35 1.56 -17.12 -23.83
C MET A 35 0.74 -16.16 -22.95
N ALA A 36 -0.59 -16.25 -23.02
CA ALA A 36 -1.48 -15.45 -22.19
C ALA A 36 -1.31 -15.76 -20.68
N GLU A 37 -1.13 -17.03 -20.32
CA GLU A 37 -0.95 -17.47 -18.94
C GLU A 37 0.33 -16.87 -18.32
N ARG A 38 1.40 -16.77 -19.10
CA ARG A 38 2.69 -16.19 -18.65
C ARG A 38 2.77 -14.68 -18.82
N ALA A 39 1.83 -14.06 -19.54
CA ALA A 39 1.87 -12.63 -19.83
C ALA A 39 1.71 -11.76 -18.58
N ASP A 40 2.43 -10.64 -18.61
CA ASP A 40 2.32 -9.55 -17.66
C ASP A 40 1.14 -8.64 -18.04
N LEU A 41 0.25 -8.35 -17.09
CA LEU A 41 -0.87 -7.44 -17.31
C LEU A 41 -0.46 -6.00 -16.99
N TYR A 42 -0.59 -5.10 -17.96
CA TYR A 42 -0.34 -3.67 -17.78
C TYR A 42 -1.63 -2.86 -17.87
N HIS A 43 -1.75 -1.83 -17.02
CA HIS A 43 -2.81 -0.83 -17.13
C HIS A 43 -2.18 0.57 -17.02
N GLY A 44 -2.35 1.41 -18.04
CA GLY A 44 -1.73 2.74 -18.10
C GLY A 44 -0.20 2.72 -17.97
N GLY A 45 0.45 1.70 -18.55
CA GLY A 45 1.91 1.52 -18.45
C GLY A 45 2.41 0.97 -17.11
N LYS A 46 1.51 0.64 -16.18
CA LYS A 46 1.86 0.06 -14.88
C LYS A 46 1.57 -1.44 -14.84
N LEU A 47 2.57 -2.23 -14.49
CA LEU A 47 2.43 -3.68 -14.27
C LEU A 47 1.48 -3.93 -13.08
N ILE A 48 0.39 -4.64 -13.35
CA ILE A 48 -0.51 -5.19 -12.33
C ILE A 48 0.09 -6.51 -11.88
N ARG A 49 0.79 -6.48 -10.74
CA ARG A 49 1.36 -7.69 -10.14
C ARG A 49 0.25 -8.60 -9.63
N ARG A 50 0.34 -9.89 -9.99
CA ARG A 50 -0.52 -10.94 -9.43
C ARG A 50 -0.27 -11.05 -7.92
N GLY A 51 -1.32 -11.08 -7.10
CA GLY A 51 -1.22 -11.21 -5.64
C GLY A 51 -2.17 -10.32 -4.85
N ARG A 52 -2.06 -10.37 -3.50
CA ARG A 52 -2.88 -9.53 -2.60
C ARG A 52 -2.62 -8.04 -2.91
N PRO A 53 -3.67 -7.23 -3.11
CA PRO A 53 -3.49 -5.80 -3.32
C PRO A 53 -2.73 -5.17 -2.15
N LYS A 54 -1.88 -4.18 -2.47
CA LYS A 54 -1.17 -3.42 -1.44
C LYS A 54 -2.19 -2.77 -0.52
N SER A 55 -2.03 -2.92 0.79
CA SER A 55 -2.86 -2.24 1.79
C SER A 55 -2.77 -0.73 1.61
N ASP A 56 -3.91 -0.03 1.64
CA ASP A 56 -3.96 1.44 1.57
C ASP A 56 -3.22 2.09 2.74
N ASP A 57 -3.28 1.46 3.92
CA ASP A 57 -2.56 1.88 5.12
C ASP A 57 -1.62 0.75 5.59
N PRO A 58 -0.40 0.64 5.03
CA PRO A 58 0.57 -0.34 5.47
C PRO A 58 1.27 0.10 6.77
N LYS A 59 1.73 -0.87 7.56
CA LYS A 59 2.60 -0.59 8.72
C LYS A 59 3.83 0.18 8.26
N GLN A 60 4.09 1.32 8.89
CA GLN A 60 5.27 2.13 8.61
C GLN A 60 6.47 1.60 9.40
N GLN A 61 7.59 1.37 8.71
CA GLN A 61 8.85 1.04 9.37
C GLN A 61 9.49 2.33 9.87
N ILE A 62 9.70 2.43 11.18
CA ILE A 62 10.29 3.59 11.83
C ILE A 62 11.45 3.16 12.75
N THR A 63 12.36 4.09 13.01
CA THR A 63 13.37 3.95 14.06
C THR A 63 12.81 4.50 15.37
N LEU A 64 12.63 3.64 16.37
CA LEU A 64 12.14 4.01 17.70
C LEU A 64 13.11 3.47 18.76
N ARG A 65 13.41 4.29 19.76
CA ARG A 65 14.15 3.86 20.95
C ARG A 65 13.16 3.40 22.01
N LEU A 66 13.39 2.22 22.56
CA LEU A 66 12.61 1.65 23.66
C LEU A 66 13.52 1.47 24.88
N ASP A 67 12.94 1.53 26.07
CA ASP A 67 13.63 1.13 27.28
C ASP A 67 14.10 -0.32 27.18
N ALA A 68 15.28 -0.60 27.74
CA ALA A 68 15.93 -1.89 27.60
C ALA A 68 15.16 -3.01 28.35
N ALA A 69 14.54 -2.72 29.49
CA ALA A 69 13.76 -3.70 30.22
C ALA A 69 12.47 -4.05 29.46
N VAL A 70 11.82 -3.05 28.87
CA VAL A 70 10.62 -3.25 28.02
C VAL A 70 10.97 -4.11 26.82
N LEU A 71 12.05 -3.80 26.10
CA LEU A 71 12.47 -4.58 24.94
C LEU A 71 12.75 -6.04 25.31
N ARG A 72 13.51 -6.28 26.39
CA ARG A 72 13.82 -7.63 26.87
C ARG A 72 12.57 -8.42 27.22
N TRP A 73 11.60 -7.80 27.91
CA TRP A 73 10.34 -8.46 28.27
C TRP A 73 9.59 -8.96 27.03
N PHE A 74 9.49 -8.14 25.98
CA PHE A 74 8.86 -8.58 24.73
C PHE A 74 9.69 -9.65 24.01
N GLN A 75 11.02 -9.55 23.99
CA GLN A 75 11.89 -10.53 23.32
C GLN A 75 11.84 -11.92 23.97
N GLN A 76 11.63 -12.02 25.28
CA GLN A 76 11.48 -13.29 26.01
C GLN A 76 10.35 -14.16 25.45
N SER A 77 9.30 -13.54 24.90
CA SER A 77 8.17 -14.25 24.28
C SER A 77 8.47 -14.84 22.89
N GLY A 78 9.70 -14.70 22.38
CA GLY A 78 10.16 -15.30 21.14
C GLY A 78 9.78 -14.52 19.86
N PRO A 79 9.75 -15.20 18.69
CA PRO A 79 9.40 -14.58 17.41
C PRO A 79 8.09 -13.81 17.46
N GLY A 80 8.02 -12.70 16.72
CA GLY A 80 6.84 -11.84 16.69
C GLY A 80 6.74 -10.81 17.82
N TYR A 81 7.80 -10.64 18.63
CA TYR A 81 7.82 -9.63 19.70
C TYR A 81 7.51 -8.20 19.19
N GLN A 82 7.98 -7.82 17.99
CA GLN A 82 7.65 -6.52 17.38
C GLN A 82 6.15 -6.36 17.08
N SER A 83 5.49 -7.44 16.63
CA SER A 83 4.04 -7.43 16.43
C SER A 83 3.29 -7.27 17.75
N ARG A 84 3.78 -7.88 18.84
CA ARG A 84 3.22 -7.71 20.18
C ARG A 84 3.39 -6.28 20.70
N ILE A 85 4.55 -5.65 20.48
CA ILE A 85 4.76 -4.21 20.77
C ILE A 85 3.72 -3.37 20.01
N GLY A 86 3.55 -3.61 18.71
CA GLY A 86 2.56 -2.91 17.90
C GLY A 86 1.12 -3.07 18.42
N ALA A 87 0.75 -4.27 18.85
CA ALA A 87 -0.57 -4.53 19.43
C ALA A 87 -0.80 -3.82 20.77
N ALA A 88 0.24 -3.74 21.62
CA ALA A 88 0.19 -3.00 22.88
C ALA A 88 0.00 -1.49 22.63
N LEU A 89 0.75 -0.91 21.68
CA LEU A 89 0.63 0.49 21.28
C LEU A 89 -0.76 0.79 20.70
N LYS A 90 -1.27 -0.07 19.82
CA LYS A 90 -2.62 0.06 19.26
C LYS A 90 -3.68 0.06 20.36
N SER A 91 -3.59 -0.87 21.31
CA SER A 91 -4.49 -0.95 22.45
C SER A 91 -4.44 0.32 23.32
N HIS A 92 -3.25 0.88 23.55
CA HIS A 92 -3.09 2.15 24.26
C HIS A 92 -3.80 3.31 23.54
N VAL A 93 -3.57 3.46 22.23
CA VAL A 93 -4.21 4.51 21.42
C VAL A 93 -5.72 4.36 21.41
N THR A 94 -6.26 3.16 21.23
CA THR A 94 -7.71 2.90 21.24
C THR A 94 -8.33 3.29 22.58
N ARG A 95 -7.71 2.92 23.71
CA ARG A 95 -8.18 3.30 25.05
C ARG A 95 -8.18 4.80 25.26
N LYS A 96 -7.12 5.50 24.85
CA LYS A 96 -7.05 6.97 24.92
C LYS A 96 -8.12 7.64 24.06
N LYS A 97 -8.34 7.14 22.83
CA LYS A 97 -9.42 7.63 21.95
C LYS A 97 -10.81 7.43 22.55
N ALA A 98 -11.06 6.28 23.19
CA ALA A 98 -12.33 6.01 23.88
C ALA A 98 -12.55 6.95 25.07
N ALA A 99 -11.53 7.16 25.91
CA ALA A 99 -11.62 8.07 27.06
C ALA A 99 -11.89 9.53 26.65
N ALA A 100 -11.33 9.97 25.51
CA ALA A 100 -11.59 11.31 24.97
C ALA A 100 -13.01 11.47 24.38
N LYS A 101 -13.67 10.37 24.00
CA LYS A 101 -15.01 10.37 23.39
C LYS A 101 -16.14 10.37 24.41
N THR A 102 -15.89 10.01 25.67
CA THR A 102 -16.91 10.03 26.72
C THR A 102 -17.13 11.46 27.21
N PRO A 103 -18.28 12.10 26.95
CA PRO A 103 -18.54 13.43 27.49
C PRO A 103 -18.60 13.34 29.01
N SER A 104 -17.90 14.27 29.68
CA SER A 104 -17.95 14.46 31.12
C SER A 104 -19.40 14.61 31.57
N ARG A 105 -19.97 13.54 32.15
CA ARG A 105 -21.28 13.58 32.81
C ARG A 105 -21.10 14.46 34.05
N ARG A 106 -21.30 15.77 33.88
CA ARG A 106 -21.29 16.76 34.96
C ARG A 106 -22.22 16.28 36.08
N LYS A 107 -21.65 16.05 37.27
CA LYS A 107 -22.39 15.90 38.52
C LYS A 107 -23.16 17.20 38.78
N THR A 108 -24.47 17.20 38.55
CA THR A 108 -25.39 18.09 39.27
C THR A 108 -25.95 17.31 40.44
N ALA A 109 -25.29 17.42 41.59
CA ALA A 109 -25.82 16.97 42.87
C ALA A 109 -25.74 18.14 43.86
N GLY A 110 -26.92 18.61 44.28
CA GLY A 110 -27.11 19.31 45.55
C GLY A 110 -27.41 20.80 45.46
N LYS A 111 -28.70 21.18 45.48
CA LYS A 111 -29.26 22.11 46.48
C LYS A 111 -30.79 22.11 46.44
N LYS A 112 -31.42 21.25 47.25
CA LYS A 112 -32.77 21.51 47.77
C LYS A 112 -32.67 21.40 49.29
N ARG A 113 -32.35 22.54 49.93
CA ARG A 113 -32.53 22.71 51.38
C ARG A 113 -33.98 23.10 51.59
N VAL A 114 -34.59 22.38 52.53
CA VAL A 114 -35.89 22.64 53.15
C VAL A 114 -35.89 24.03 53.79
N GLY A 115 -37.03 24.71 53.73
CA GLY A 115 -37.32 26.00 54.34
C GLY A 115 -38.66 26.48 53.83
#